data_AF-A0A3M0FMH8-F1
#
_entry.id   AF-A0A3M0FMH8-F1
#
_cell.length_a   1.000
_cell.length_b   1.000
_cell.length_c   1.000
_cell.angle_alpha   90.00
_cell.angle_beta   90.00
_cell.angle_gamma   90.00
#
_symmetry.space_group_name_H-M   'P 1'
#
loop_
_entity.id
_entity.type
_entity.pdbx_description
1 polymer ?
#
loop_
_entity_poly.entity_id
_entity_poly.type
_entity_poly.pdbx_seq_one_letter_code
_entity_poly.pdbx_strand_id
1 'polypeptide(L)'
;MNVHAPILHRNPVPLTVDDFVLLKRAGSFTGYGKVELLDGELSGVRLQDDNEPEYDGSEPVRLDGDAYRLLADARSLQGHGKTELLDGAIYAMSPQYRPHGFVKDEIAYRLRRALEALGSSLHVATEQSAALSSFDEPQPDIMLTREPRGEGPIPGASIALICEVSANTLAFDLREKARIYAQAGIPEYWVADVGAKLVHQMWIPVGDRFTQSRDVPFDAGMESTTIPGLTIHTAAL
;
A
#
# COMPACT_ATOMS: atom_id res chain seq x y z
N MET A 1 23.69 9.27 14.78
CA MET A 1 22.42 9.13 14.03
C MET A 1 22.70 8.16 12.90
N ASN A 2 22.23 6.91 12.99
CA ASN A 2 22.29 6.00 11.85
C ASN A 2 21.18 6.43 10.89
N VAL A 3 21.50 7.36 10.00
CA VAL A 3 20.70 7.62 8.81
C VAL A 3 20.87 6.40 7.92
N HIS A 4 19.90 5.48 7.98
CA HIS A 4 19.82 4.41 7.00
C HIS A 4 19.72 5.05 5.61
N ALA A 5 20.48 4.53 4.64
CA ALA A 5 20.44 5.02 3.27
C ALA A 5 19.00 4.95 2.74
N PRO A 6 18.56 5.93 1.94
CA PRO A 6 17.22 5.91 1.35
C PRO A 6 17.03 4.65 0.50
N ILE A 7 15.90 3.98 0.68
CA ILE A 7 15.49 2.84 -0.13
C ILE A 7 14.89 3.42 -1.42
N LEU A 8 15.70 3.43 -2.48
CA LEU A 8 15.30 3.94 -3.79
C LEU A 8 14.40 2.95 -4.53
N HIS A 9 14.61 1.65 -4.31
CA HIS A 9 13.85 0.57 -4.92
C HIS A 9 13.69 -0.59 -3.93
N ARG A 10 12.49 -1.18 -3.89
CA ARG A 10 12.23 -2.44 -3.18
C ARG A 10 12.22 -3.56 -4.21
N ASN A 11 12.91 -4.65 -3.90
CA ASN A 11 12.84 -5.85 -4.73
C ASN A 11 11.64 -6.67 -4.30
N PRO A 12 10.91 -7.30 -5.25
CA PRO A 12 9.90 -8.29 -4.92
C PRO A 12 10.48 -9.43 -4.08
N VAL A 13 9.63 -10.04 -3.26
CA VAL A 13 9.93 -11.26 -2.52
C VAL A 13 10.11 -12.41 -3.53
N PRO A 14 11.28 -13.07 -3.57
CA PRO A 14 11.48 -14.20 -4.48
C PRO A 14 10.62 -15.39 -4.02
N LEU A 15 9.87 -15.97 -4.94
CA LEU A 15 9.05 -17.14 -4.68
C LEU A 15 9.88 -18.42 -4.72
N THR A 16 9.52 -19.38 -3.87
CA THR A 16 10.11 -20.71 -3.86
C THR A 16 9.41 -21.65 -4.85
N VAL A 17 10.02 -22.81 -5.10
CA VAL A 17 9.37 -23.88 -5.88
C VAL A 17 8.07 -24.35 -5.22
N ASP A 18 8.04 -24.40 -3.88
CA ASP A 18 6.84 -24.80 -3.13
C ASP A 18 5.72 -23.77 -3.30
N ASP A 19 6.05 -22.47 -3.29
CA ASP A 19 5.10 -21.38 -3.56
C ASP A 19 4.50 -21.51 -4.96
N PHE A 20 5.36 -21.74 -5.96
CA PHE A 20 4.91 -21.95 -7.34
C PHE A 20 3.97 -23.15 -7.47
N VAL A 21 4.30 -24.28 -6.84
CA VAL A 21 3.45 -25.48 -6.86
C VAL A 21 2.13 -25.23 -6.16
N LEU A 22 2.13 -24.51 -5.03
CA LEU A 22 0.93 -24.13 -4.29
C LEU A 22 0.00 -23.27 -5.15
N LEU A 23 0.53 -22.17 -5.71
CA LEU A 23 -0.21 -21.27 -6.61
C LEU A 23 -0.79 -22.01 -7.82
N LYS A 24 0.02 -22.88 -8.44
CA LYS A 24 -0.41 -23.68 -9.60
C LYS A 24 -1.56 -24.62 -9.24
N ARG A 25 -1.52 -25.28 -8.09
CA ARG A 25 -2.60 -26.19 -7.63
C ARG A 25 -3.87 -25.44 -7.29
N ALA A 26 -3.75 -24.22 -6.77
CA ALA A 26 -4.88 -23.34 -6.48
C ALA A 26 -5.49 -22.67 -7.71
N GLY A 27 -4.86 -22.81 -8.88
CA GLY A 27 -5.38 -22.24 -10.12
C GLY A 27 -5.07 -20.75 -10.29
N SER A 28 -4.04 -20.21 -9.63
CA SER A 28 -3.67 -18.78 -9.71
C SER A 28 -3.14 -18.34 -11.09
N PHE A 29 -2.99 -19.25 -12.04
CA PHE A 29 -2.39 -18.99 -13.37
C PHE A 29 -3.35 -19.24 -14.55
N THR A 30 -4.66 -19.21 -14.32
CA THR A 30 -5.69 -19.53 -15.35
C THR A 30 -5.64 -18.63 -16.59
N GLY A 31 -5.08 -17.42 -16.50
CA GLY A 31 -4.88 -16.51 -17.64
C GLY A 31 -3.64 -16.80 -18.50
N TYR A 32 -2.83 -17.81 -18.15
CA TYR A 32 -1.55 -18.10 -18.80
C TYR A 32 -1.55 -19.52 -19.36
N GLY A 33 -1.08 -19.68 -20.60
CA GLY A 33 -0.91 -20.99 -21.23
C GLY A 33 0.28 -21.75 -20.66
N LYS A 34 1.30 -21.00 -20.22
CA LYS A 34 2.49 -21.52 -19.54
C LYS A 34 2.98 -20.49 -18.52
N VAL A 35 3.40 -20.97 -17.35
CA VAL A 35 4.10 -20.18 -16.34
C VAL A 35 5.33 -20.95 -15.87
N GLU A 36 6.43 -20.22 -15.72
CA GLU A 36 7.72 -20.69 -15.23
C GLU A 36 8.15 -19.85 -14.03
N LEU A 37 8.86 -20.49 -13.10
CA LEU A 37 9.55 -19.84 -12.01
C LEU A 37 11.04 -19.80 -12.35
N LEU A 38 11.60 -18.60 -12.49
CA LEU A 38 13.01 -18.37 -12.84
C LEU A 38 13.60 -17.40 -11.82
N ASP A 39 14.64 -17.84 -11.10
CA ASP A 39 15.33 -17.05 -10.07
C ASP A 39 14.39 -16.40 -9.02
N GLY A 40 13.26 -17.05 -8.73
CA GLY A 40 12.27 -16.56 -7.77
C GLY A 40 11.20 -15.63 -8.37
N GLU A 41 11.26 -15.36 -9.67
CA GLU A 41 10.29 -14.54 -10.40
C GLU A 41 9.40 -15.41 -11.28
N LEU A 42 8.13 -15.05 -11.39
CA LEU A 42 7.17 -15.74 -12.25
C LEU A 42 7.15 -15.08 -13.63
N SER A 43 7.39 -15.88 -14.67
CA SER A 43 7.26 -15.46 -16.06
C SER A 43 6.27 -16.37 -16.78
N GLY A 44 5.36 -15.80 -17.57
CA GLY A 44 4.32 -16.55 -18.22
C GLY A 44 3.98 -16.04 -19.61
N VAL A 45 3.43 -16.93 -20.42
CA VAL A 45 2.87 -16.61 -21.75
C VAL A 45 1.36 -16.57 -21.59
N ARG A 46 0.74 -15.41 -21.89
CA ARG A 46 -0.72 -15.26 -21.80
C ARG A 46 -1.42 -16.19 -22.78
N LEU A 47 -2.58 -16.69 -22.35
CA LEU A 47 -3.53 -17.29 -23.29
C LEU A 47 -3.98 -16.19 -24.26
N GLN A 48 -3.88 -16.47 -25.55
CA GLN A 48 -4.39 -15.61 -26.62
C GLN A 48 -5.70 -16.17 -27.16
N ASP A 49 -6.56 -15.26 -27.60
CA ASP A 49 -7.71 -15.62 -28.43
C ASP A 49 -7.20 -16.04 -29.82
N ASP A 50 -7.91 -16.97 -30.46
CA ASP A 50 -7.57 -17.51 -31.79
C ASP A 50 -7.50 -16.41 -32.88
N ASN A 51 -8.05 -15.22 -32.59
CA ASN A 51 -8.08 -14.06 -33.49
C ASN A 51 -6.93 -13.05 -33.26
N GLU A 52 -6.09 -13.24 -32.24
CA GLU A 52 -4.92 -12.40 -31.99
C GLU A 52 -3.67 -12.93 -32.70
N PRO A 53 -2.74 -12.07 -33.16
CA PRO A 53 -1.48 -12.52 -33.73
C PRO A 53 -0.67 -13.27 -32.66
N GLU A 54 -0.18 -14.47 -33.02
CA GLU A 54 0.58 -15.34 -32.13
C GLU A 54 1.78 -14.59 -31.52
N TYR A 55 1.76 -14.42 -30.20
CA TYR A 55 2.80 -13.79 -29.39
C TYR A 55 3.32 -14.80 -28.37
N ASP A 56 4.56 -15.25 -28.53
CA ASP A 56 5.21 -16.21 -27.63
C ASP A 56 6.05 -15.53 -26.53
N GLY A 57 6.00 -14.20 -26.44
CA GLY A 57 6.77 -13.43 -25.48
C GLY A 57 6.32 -13.71 -24.05
N SER A 58 7.26 -14.09 -23.20
CA SER A 58 7.00 -14.21 -21.77
C SER A 58 6.94 -12.82 -21.12
N GLU A 59 6.02 -12.66 -20.18
CA GLU A 59 5.87 -11.44 -19.39
C GLU A 59 5.85 -11.79 -17.89
N PRO A 60 6.14 -10.81 -17.00
CA PRO A 60 5.99 -11.01 -15.57
C PRO A 60 4.54 -11.38 -15.20
N VAL A 61 4.37 -12.45 -14.44
CA VAL A 61 3.05 -12.84 -13.94
C VAL A 61 2.69 -11.98 -12.74
N ARG A 62 1.55 -11.30 -12.82
CA ARG A 62 0.97 -10.52 -11.72
C ARG A 62 0.12 -11.42 -10.83
N LEU A 63 0.45 -11.48 -9.55
CA LEU A 63 -0.34 -12.18 -8.53
C LEU A 63 -1.53 -11.32 -8.09
N ASP A 64 -2.70 -11.92 -7.96
CA ASP A 64 -3.85 -11.23 -7.38
C ASP A 64 -3.88 -11.35 -5.85
N GLY A 65 -4.83 -10.65 -5.22
CA GLY A 65 -5.03 -10.67 -3.78
C GLY A 65 -5.34 -12.05 -3.20
N ASP A 66 -6.01 -12.92 -3.97
CA ASP A 66 -6.29 -14.30 -3.52
C ASP A 66 -5.02 -15.15 -3.51
N ALA A 67 -4.19 -15.07 -4.55
CA ALA A 67 -2.89 -15.70 -4.61
C ALA A 67 -1.96 -15.21 -3.49
N TYR A 68 -1.96 -13.89 -3.24
CA TYR A 68 -1.18 -13.29 -2.15
C TYR A 68 -1.60 -13.84 -0.77
N ARG A 69 -2.90 -13.81 -0.47
CA ARG A 69 -3.44 -14.33 0.79
C ARG A 69 -3.21 -15.83 0.96
N LEU A 70 -3.30 -16.60 -0.12
CA LEU A 70 -2.98 -18.03 -0.11
C LEU A 70 -1.53 -18.28 0.35
N LEU A 71 -0.57 -17.51 -0.17
CA LEU A 71 0.84 -17.61 0.26
C LEU A 71 1.03 -17.18 1.72
N ALA A 72 0.32 -16.12 2.15
CA ALA A 72 0.36 -15.66 3.53
C ALA A 72 -0.19 -16.73 4.51
N ASP A 73 -1.34 -17.32 4.20
CA ASP A 73 -2.01 -18.35 5.00
C ASP A 73 -1.21 -19.65 5.06
N ALA A 74 -0.55 -20.02 3.96
CA ALA A 74 0.38 -21.13 3.89
C ALA A 74 1.71 -20.86 4.63
N ARG A 75 1.89 -19.66 5.19
CA ARG A 75 3.08 -19.22 5.92
C ARG A 75 4.35 -19.09 5.07
N SER A 76 4.23 -19.12 3.75
CA SER A 76 5.34 -18.95 2.81
C SER A 76 6.09 -17.62 2.98
N LEU A 77 5.36 -16.57 3.37
CA LEU A 77 5.91 -15.21 3.47
C LEU A 77 6.54 -14.89 4.85
N GLN A 78 6.47 -15.80 5.84
CA GLN A 78 6.87 -15.50 7.22
C GLN A 78 8.35 -15.09 7.36
N GLY A 79 9.24 -15.61 6.51
CA GLY A 79 10.66 -15.27 6.51
C GLY A 79 10.96 -13.82 6.10
N HIS A 80 10.00 -13.12 5.51
CA HIS A 80 10.15 -11.76 4.98
C HIS A 80 9.53 -10.69 5.88
N GLY A 81 8.97 -11.07 7.03
CA GLY A 81 8.25 -10.16 7.92
C GLY A 81 6.89 -9.76 7.34
N LYS A 82 6.46 -8.52 7.63
CA LYS A 82 5.24 -7.96 7.03
C LYS A 82 5.47 -7.78 5.52
N THR A 83 4.49 -8.18 4.72
CA THR A 83 4.51 -8.02 3.27
C THR A 83 3.30 -7.25 2.81
N GLU A 84 3.35 -6.74 1.58
CA GLU A 84 2.22 -6.13 0.89
C GLU A 84 2.23 -6.50 -0.60
N LEU A 85 1.06 -6.52 -1.22
CA LEU A 85 0.90 -6.77 -2.65
C LEU A 85 0.74 -5.42 -3.37
N LEU A 86 1.62 -5.12 -4.32
CA LEU A 86 1.58 -3.89 -5.12
C LEU A 86 1.83 -4.24 -6.58
N ASP A 87 0.92 -3.82 -7.46
CA ASP A 87 0.95 -4.09 -8.90
C ASP A 87 1.15 -5.57 -9.28
N GLY A 88 0.69 -6.47 -8.41
CA GLY A 88 0.81 -7.91 -8.56
C GLY A 88 2.15 -8.51 -8.16
N ALA A 89 3.02 -7.74 -7.51
CA ALA A 89 4.27 -8.22 -6.90
C ALA A 89 4.22 -8.08 -5.38
N ILE A 90 4.82 -9.04 -4.68
CA ILE A 90 4.85 -9.05 -3.21
C ILE A 90 6.12 -8.35 -2.73
N TYR A 91 6.00 -7.39 -1.83
CA TYR A 91 7.14 -6.67 -1.28
C TYR A 91 7.22 -6.81 0.24
N ALA A 92 8.43 -7.04 0.76
CA ALA A 92 8.69 -7.01 2.20
C ALA A 92 8.70 -5.55 2.71
N MET A 93 8.00 -5.29 3.81
CA MET A 93 7.96 -3.99 4.48
C MET A 93 9.25 -3.75 5.27
N SER A 94 9.70 -2.51 5.30
CA SER A 94 10.88 -2.14 6.08
C SER A 94 10.56 -2.12 7.59
N PRO A 95 11.51 -2.50 8.46
CA PRO A 95 11.33 -2.34 9.91
C PRO A 95 11.07 -0.88 10.28
N GLN A 96 10.09 -0.65 11.13
CA GLN A 96 9.81 0.67 11.71
C GLN A 96 10.67 0.90 12.95
N TYR A 97 11.39 2.02 12.97
CA TYR A 97 12.19 2.44 14.13
C TYR A 97 11.50 3.54 14.93
N ARG A 98 12.01 3.83 16.13
CA ARG A 98 11.40 4.75 17.10
C ARG A 98 10.88 6.08 16.51
N PRO A 99 11.60 6.79 15.62
CA PRO A 99 11.09 8.04 15.04
C PRO A 99 9.83 7.84 14.20
N HIS A 100 9.80 6.80 13.35
CA HIS A 100 8.64 6.43 12.55
C HIS A 100 7.46 6.03 13.44
N GLY A 101 7.70 5.12 14.38
CA GLY A 101 6.66 4.64 15.29
C GLY A 101 6.02 5.76 16.11
N PHE A 102 6.83 6.70 16.63
CA PHE A 102 6.33 7.85 17.36
C PHE A 102 5.43 8.75 16.51
N VAL A 103 5.87 9.12 15.30
CA VAL A 103 5.08 9.97 14.39
C VAL A 103 3.76 9.29 14.00
N LYS A 104 3.81 7.98 13.69
CA LYS A 104 2.61 7.19 13.37
C LYS A 104 1.60 7.19 14.53
N ASP A 105 2.06 6.85 15.74
CA ASP A 105 1.18 6.76 16.91
C ASP A 105 0.55 8.12 17.23
N GLU A 106 1.33 9.19 17.11
CA GLU A 106 0.86 10.55 17.40
C GLU A 106 -0.15 11.05 16.36
N ILE A 107 0.09 10.83 15.06
CA ILE A 107 -0.89 11.16 14.01
C ILE A 107 -2.16 10.34 14.21
N ALA A 108 -2.06 9.03 14.46
CA ALA A 108 -3.23 8.17 14.66
C ALA A 108 -4.05 8.60 15.88
N TYR A 109 -3.40 8.92 17.01
CA TYR A 109 -4.06 9.44 18.21
C TYR A 109 -4.83 10.74 17.93
N ARG A 110 -4.20 11.67 17.22
CA ARG A 110 -4.81 12.98 16.91
C ARG A 110 -5.97 12.85 15.94
N LEU A 111 -5.85 12.00 14.93
CA LEU A 111 -6.94 11.71 14.01
C LEU A 111 -8.13 11.09 14.75
N ARG A 112 -7.91 10.13 15.65
CA ARG A 112 -9.00 9.53 16.47
C ARG A 112 -9.74 10.61 17.26
N ARG A 113 -9.00 11.46 17.97
CA ARG A 113 -9.60 12.55 18.76
C ARG A 113 -10.36 13.57 17.92
N ALA A 114 -9.84 13.92 16.74
CA ALA A 114 -10.50 14.86 15.86
C ALA A 114 -11.80 14.28 15.28
N LEU A 115 -11.79 13.01 14.89
CA LEU A 115 -12.99 12.31 14.41
C LEU A 115 -14.06 12.18 15.51
N GLU A 116 -13.67 11.87 16.75
CA GLU A 116 -14.57 11.85 17.91
C GLU A 116 -15.20 13.22 18.14
N ALA A 117 -14.40 14.30 18.12
CA ALA A 117 -14.90 15.66 18.31
C ALA A 117 -15.86 16.11 17.20
N LEU A 118 -15.67 15.61 15.97
CA LEU A 118 -16.57 15.85 14.84
C LEU A 118 -17.84 15.00 14.87
N GLY A 119 -17.93 13.98 15.73
CA GLY A 119 -18.99 12.98 15.68
C GLY A 119 -18.99 12.18 14.37
N SER A 120 -17.81 11.99 13.76
CA SER A 120 -17.66 11.29 12.49
C SER A 120 -17.87 9.78 12.65
N SER A 121 -18.40 9.13 11.62
CA SER A 121 -18.48 7.67 11.53
C SER A 121 -17.20 7.02 11.01
N LEU A 122 -16.21 7.80 10.57
CA LEU A 122 -14.92 7.29 10.14
C LEU A 122 -14.13 6.71 11.33
N HIS A 123 -13.38 5.66 11.06
CA HIS A 123 -12.52 4.98 12.02
C HIS A 123 -11.06 5.04 11.60
N VAL A 124 -10.16 5.19 12.57
CA VAL A 124 -8.71 5.16 12.36
C VAL A 124 -8.20 3.71 12.44
N ALA A 125 -7.98 3.13 11.27
CA ALA A 125 -7.28 1.85 11.09
C ALA A 125 -5.77 2.09 11.01
N THR A 126 -4.97 1.21 11.61
CA THR A 126 -3.50 1.32 11.61
C THR A 126 -2.88 -0.02 11.23
N GLU A 127 -1.98 -0.02 10.26
CA GLU A 127 -1.26 -1.22 9.78
C GLU A 127 -2.18 -2.39 9.37
N GLN A 128 -3.35 -2.09 8.82
CA GLN A 128 -4.28 -3.08 8.30
C GLN A 128 -4.19 -3.15 6.77
N SER A 129 -4.42 -4.33 6.19
CA SER A 129 -4.45 -4.50 4.73
C SER A 129 -5.62 -3.75 4.10
N ALA A 130 -5.42 -3.19 2.92
CA ALA A 130 -6.42 -2.49 2.13
C ALA A 130 -6.55 -3.11 0.74
N ALA A 131 -7.71 -3.65 0.39
CA ALA A 131 -7.96 -4.18 -0.95
C ALA A 131 -8.31 -3.03 -1.89
N LEU A 132 -7.33 -2.57 -2.66
CA LEU A 132 -7.48 -1.43 -3.57
C LEU A 132 -7.80 -1.86 -5.00
N SER A 133 -7.25 -3.00 -5.44
CA SER A 133 -7.54 -3.62 -6.73
C SER A 133 -7.35 -5.13 -6.62
N SER A 134 -7.57 -5.88 -7.71
CA SER A 134 -7.19 -7.30 -7.75
C SER A 134 -5.70 -7.52 -7.53
N PHE A 135 -4.85 -6.54 -7.84
CA PHE A 135 -3.39 -6.66 -7.83
C PHE A 135 -2.73 -5.75 -6.79
N ASP A 136 -3.51 -5.05 -5.97
CA ASP A 136 -3.04 -4.10 -4.97
C ASP A 136 -3.73 -4.37 -3.63
N GLU A 137 -2.97 -4.91 -2.68
CA GLU A 137 -3.33 -5.06 -1.28
C GLU A 137 -2.22 -4.48 -0.37
N PRO A 138 -2.05 -3.15 -0.35
CA PRO A 138 -1.11 -2.46 0.54
C PRO A 138 -1.46 -2.63 2.02
N GLN A 139 -0.48 -2.38 2.89
CA GLN A 139 -0.69 -2.22 4.33
C GLN A 139 -0.25 -0.81 4.77
N PRO A 140 -1.11 0.21 4.65
CA PRO A 140 -0.75 1.57 5.00
C PRO A 140 -0.56 1.75 6.52
N ASP A 141 0.31 2.68 6.92
CA ASP A 141 0.54 2.97 8.33
C ASP A 141 -0.75 3.41 9.04
N ILE A 142 -1.53 4.29 8.41
CA ILE A 142 -2.79 4.83 8.93
C ILE A 142 -3.82 4.97 7.80
N MET A 143 -5.08 4.63 8.07
CA MET A 143 -6.21 4.85 7.18
C MET A 143 -7.43 5.36 7.94
N LEU A 144 -8.24 6.17 7.28
CA LEU A 144 -9.58 6.53 7.74
C LEU A 144 -10.62 5.79 6.92
N THR A 145 -11.40 4.91 7.53
CA THR A 145 -12.38 4.06 6.83
C THR A 145 -13.78 4.13 7.44
N ARG A 146 -14.81 3.91 6.63
CA ARG A 146 -16.21 3.71 7.06
C ARG A 146 -16.52 2.26 7.43
N GLU A 147 -15.66 1.32 7.05
CA GLU A 147 -15.87 -0.13 7.23
C GLU A 147 -14.74 -0.77 8.05
N PRO A 148 -14.60 -0.42 9.34
CA PRO A 148 -13.53 -0.94 10.19
C PRO A 148 -13.76 -2.38 10.70
N ARG A 149 -14.87 -3.01 10.33
CA ARG A 149 -15.30 -4.32 10.82
C ARG A 149 -15.56 -5.23 9.64
N GLY A 150 -15.28 -6.53 9.80
CA GLY A 150 -15.46 -7.53 8.76
C GLY A 150 -14.33 -8.55 8.79
N GLU A 151 -14.38 -9.50 7.87
CA GLU A 151 -13.28 -10.42 7.60
C GLU A 151 -12.49 -9.93 6.38
N GLY A 152 -11.17 -10.14 6.38
CA GLY A 152 -10.30 -9.75 5.28
C GLY A 152 -9.83 -8.28 5.30
N PRO A 153 -9.27 -7.79 4.17
CA PRO A 153 -8.75 -6.44 4.05
C PRO A 153 -9.84 -5.38 4.01
N ILE A 154 -9.51 -4.14 4.39
CA ILE A 154 -10.42 -3.00 4.32
C ILE A 154 -10.74 -2.69 2.84
N PRO A 155 -12.01 -2.60 2.43
CA PRO A 155 -12.36 -2.28 1.05
C PRO A 155 -11.89 -0.87 0.67
N GLY A 156 -11.17 -0.72 -0.44
CA GLY A 156 -10.65 0.57 -0.89
C GLY A 156 -11.71 1.68 -0.99
N ALA A 157 -12.92 1.34 -1.46
CA ALA A 157 -14.03 2.27 -1.58
C ALA A 157 -14.53 2.85 -0.23
N SER A 158 -14.23 2.17 0.88
CA SER A 158 -14.59 2.64 2.23
C SER A 158 -13.58 3.65 2.80
N ILE A 159 -12.39 3.75 2.21
CA ILE A 159 -11.28 4.57 2.69
C ILE A 159 -11.44 6.01 2.23
N ALA A 160 -11.41 6.94 3.18
CA ALA A 160 -11.50 8.39 2.93
C ALA A 160 -10.12 9.06 2.88
N LEU A 161 -9.14 8.52 3.59
CA LEU A 161 -7.79 9.07 3.67
C LEU A 161 -6.79 7.96 3.99
N ILE A 162 -5.62 8.00 3.35
CA ILE A 162 -4.45 7.20 3.72
C ILE A 162 -3.34 8.13 4.20
N CYS A 163 -2.61 7.73 5.24
CA CYS A 163 -1.41 8.40 5.70
C CYS A 163 -0.28 7.39 5.89
N GLU A 164 0.84 7.62 5.21
CA GLU A 164 2.08 6.87 5.37
C GLU A 164 3.09 7.71 6.16
N VAL A 165 3.90 7.07 7.00
CA VAL A 165 5.01 7.72 7.69
C VAL A 165 6.30 7.26 7.03
N SER A 166 7.11 8.21 6.56
CA SER A 166 8.29 7.91 5.77
C SER A 166 9.56 8.38 6.46
N ALA A 167 10.47 7.44 6.72
CA ALA A 167 11.80 7.72 7.26
C ALA A 167 12.91 7.42 6.24
N ASN A 168 12.75 6.35 5.45
CA ASN A 168 13.70 5.90 4.45
C ASN A 168 13.05 5.45 3.13
N THR A 169 11.72 5.52 3.01
CA THR A 169 10.93 5.08 1.85
C THR A 169 10.32 6.25 1.07
N LEU A 170 10.75 7.49 1.31
CA LEU A 170 10.05 8.70 0.85
C LEU A 170 9.81 8.72 -0.67
N ALA A 171 10.82 8.32 -1.45
CA ALA A 171 10.69 8.26 -2.89
C ALA A 171 9.61 7.26 -3.33
N PHE A 172 9.52 6.12 -2.63
CA PHE A 172 8.54 5.07 -2.90
C PHE A 172 7.11 5.51 -2.53
N ASP A 173 6.98 6.15 -1.38
CA ASP A 173 5.70 6.67 -0.88
C ASP A 173 5.15 7.76 -1.81
N LEU A 174 6.01 8.69 -2.25
CA LEU A 174 5.63 9.81 -3.13
C LEU A 174 5.50 9.44 -4.62
N ARG A 175 5.93 8.25 -5.05
CA ARG A 175 5.83 7.80 -6.45
C ARG A 175 4.93 6.59 -6.57
N GLU A 176 5.44 5.39 -6.27
CA GLU A 176 4.74 4.14 -6.52
C GLU A 176 3.44 4.04 -5.71
N LYS A 177 3.48 4.33 -4.40
CA LYS A 177 2.26 4.30 -3.58
C LYS A 177 1.30 5.43 -3.92
N ALA A 178 1.78 6.65 -4.13
CA ALA A 178 0.95 7.76 -4.60
C ALA A 178 0.20 7.42 -5.90
N ARG A 179 0.88 6.73 -6.84
CA ARG A 179 0.27 6.24 -8.07
C ARG A 179 -0.84 5.23 -7.79
N ILE A 180 -0.55 4.20 -7.01
CA ILE A 180 -1.51 3.13 -6.65
C ILE A 180 -2.74 3.71 -5.93
N TYR A 181 -2.52 4.59 -4.95
CA TYR A 181 -3.61 5.23 -4.18
C TYR A 181 -4.46 6.16 -5.05
N ALA A 182 -3.85 6.88 -5.99
CA ALA A 182 -4.61 7.69 -6.95
C ALA A 182 -5.44 6.81 -7.90
N GLN A 183 -4.88 5.72 -8.43
CA GLN A 183 -5.60 4.76 -9.28
C GLN A 183 -6.79 4.13 -8.57
N ALA A 184 -6.63 3.84 -7.28
CA ALA A 184 -7.69 3.32 -6.43
C ALA A 184 -8.76 4.38 -6.06
N GLY A 185 -8.57 5.63 -6.45
CA GLY A 185 -9.51 6.71 -6.17
C GLY A 185 -9.53 7.15 -4.71
N ILE A 186 -8.45 6.92 -3.95
CA ILE A 186 -8.34 7.39 -2.57
C ILE A 186 -8.46 8.92 -2.56
N PRO A 187 -9.42 9.53 -1.84
CA PRO A 187 -9.68 10.96 -1.97
C PRO A 187 -8.49 11.85 -1.57
N GLU A 188 -7.74 11.41 -0.56
CA GLU A 188 -6.67 12.17 0.06
C GLU A 188 -5.57 11.27 0.60
N TYR A 189 -4.32 11.67 0.36
CA TYR A 189 -3.14 10.92 0.72
C TYR A 189 -2.10 11.82 1.39
N TRP A 190 -1.63 11.41 2.56
CA TRP A 190 -0.60 12.10 3.34
C TRP A 190 0.67 11.25 3.43
N VAL A 191 1.83 11.88 3.25
CA VAL A 191 3.14 11.26 3.55
C VAL A 191 3.85 12.12 4.58
N ALA A 192 3.96 11.64 5.81
CA ALA A 192 4.70 12.30 6.88
C ALA A 192 6.20 12.00 6.74
N ASP A 193 6.96 12.94 6.19
CA ASP A 193 8.42 12.87 6.08
C ASP A 193 9.07 13.19 7.42
N VAL A 194 9.55 12.15 8.10
CA VAL A 194 10.23 12.25 9.40
C VAL A 194 11.56 13.00 9.30
N GLY A 195 12.24 12.91 8.14
CA GLY A 195 13.52 13.56 7.91
C GLY A 195 13.38 15.06 7.70
N ALA A 196 12.44 15.47 6.84
CA ALA A 196 12.17 16.88 6.55
C ALA A 196 11.22 17.55 7.56
N LYS A 197 10.55 16.77 8.42
CA LYS A 197 9.57 17.24 9.42
C LYS A 197 8.40 17.99 8.81
N LEU A 198 7.85 17.42 7.75
CA LEU A 198 6.69 17.95 7.04
C LEU A 198 5.80 16.81 6.55
N VAL A 199 4.55 17.13 6.25
CA VAL A 199 3.62 16.23 5.58
C VAL A 199 3.46 16.69 4.14
N HIS A 200 3.70 15.80 3.19
CA HIS A 200 3.27 15.96 1.81
C HIS A 200 1.80 15.56 1.72
N GLN A 201 0.92 16.54 1.56
CA GLN A 201 -0.52 16.32 1.38
C GLN A 201 -0.86 16.32 -0.09
N MET A 202 -1.60 15.32 -0.55
CA MET A 202 -2.03 15.14 -1.94
C MET A 202 -3.52 14.80 -1.99
N TRP A 203 -4.27 15.37 -2.93
CA TRP A 203 -5.72 15.14 -3.06
C TRP A 203 -6.19 15.36 -4.51
N ILE A 204 -7.46 15.01 -4.78
CA ILE A 204 -8.07 14.95 -6.13
C ILE A 204 -7.35 13.92 -7.01
N PRO A 205 -7.64 12.62 -6.83
CA PRO A 205 -7.12 11.57 -7.69
C PRO A 205 -7.72 11.67 -9.10
N VAL A 206 -6.87 11.66 -10.12
CA VAL A 206 -7.27 11.60 -11.54
C VAL A 206 -6.36 10.61 -12.26
N GLY A 207 -6.93 9.45 -12.62
CA GLY A 207 -6.15 8.35 -13.18
C GLY A 207 -5.14 7.88 -12.15
N ASP A 208 -3.85 8.04 -12.44
CA ASP A 208 -2.75 7.52 -11.66
C ASP A 208 -1.98 8.56 -10.85
N ARG A 209 -2.58 9.73 -10.62
CA ARG A 209 -1.95 10.83 -9.89
C ARG A 209 -2.95 11.63 -9.07
N PHE A 210 -2.45 12.23 -8.01
CA PHE A 210 -3.12 13.35 -7.35
C PHE A 210 -2.81 14.64 -8.11
N THR A 211 -3.83 15.45 -8.37
CA THR A 211 -3.68 16.67 -9.17
C THR A 211 -3.43 17.92 -8.34
N GLN A 212 -3.63 17.84 -7.03
CA GLN A 212 -3.29 18.89 -6.09
C GLN A 212 -2.40 18.34 -4.98
N SER A 213 -1.45 19.17 -4.53
CA SER A 213 -0.58 18.86 -3.42
C SER A 213 -0.09 20.12 -2.70
N ARG A 214 0.34 19.94 -1.44
CA ARG A 214 1.06 20.95 -0.67
C ARG A 214 1.94 20.29 0.39
N ASP A 215 3.00 20.98 0.79
CA ASP A 215 3.82 20.59 1.92
C ASP A 215 3.41 21.39 3.15
N VAL A 216 3.22 20.69 4.28
CA VAL A 216 2.77 21.27 5.54
C VAL A 216 3.79 20.94 6.62
N PRO A 217 4.46 21.93 7.23
CA PRO A 217 5.36 21.69 8.36
C PRO A 217 4.66 20.98 9.51
N PHE A 218 5.39 20.10 10.22
CA PHE A 218 4.85 19.38 11.37
C PHE A 218 4.29 20.30 12.46
N ASP A 219 4.71 21.55 12.62
CA ASP A 219 4.15 22.44 13.66
C ASP A 219 2.95 23.29 13.20
N ALA A 220 2.60 23.29 11.91
CA ALA A 220 1.55 24.14 11.34
C ALA A 220 0.12 23.63 11.60
N GLY A 221 -0.03 22.36 11.97
CA GLY A 221 -1.32 21.67 11.99
C GLY A 221 -1.71 21.18 10.59
N MET A 222 -2.43 20.06 10.55
CA MET A 222 -2.93 19.45 9.33
C MET A 222 -4.44 19.58 9.25
N GLU A 223 -4.94 20.01 8.10
CA GLU A 223 -6.36 20.04 7.77
C GLU A 223 -6.61 19.13 6.57
N SER A 224 -7.58 18.23 6.69
CA SER A 224 -8.03 17.43 5.56
C SER A 224 -8.79 18.29 4.57
N THR A 225 -8.45 18.14 3.29
CA THR A 225 -9.15 18.84 2.21
C THR A 225 -10.44 18.13 1.82
N THR A 226 -10.57 16.84 2.10
CA THR A 226 -11.69 16.01 1.66
C THR A 226 -12.67 15.62 2.77
N ILE A 227 -12.28 15.76 4.04
CA ILE A 227 -13.11 15.47 5.21
C ILE A 227 -13.40 16.80 5.94
N PRO A 228 -14.59 17.40 5.74
CA PRO A 228 -14.90 18.72 6.27
C PRO A 228 -14.70 18.82 7.79
N GLY A 229 -13.94 19.84 8.23
CA GLY A 229 -13.68 20.12 9.64
C GLY A 229 -12.65 19.22 10.30
N LEU A 230 -12.07 18.24 9.60
CA LEU A 230 -11.02 17.40 10.15
C LEU A 230 -9.69 18.14 10.19
N THR A 231 -9.33 18.62 11.38
CA THR A 231 -8.05 19.26 11.68
C THR A 231 -7.35 18.52 12.81
N ILE A 232 -6.05 18.28 12.67
CA ILE A 232 -5.18 17.81 13.75
C ILE A 232 -4.05 18.82 13.99
N HIS A 233 -3.79 19.15 15.25
CA HIS A 233 -2.56 19.85 15.60
C HIS A 233 -1.39 18.89 15.46
N THR A 234 -0.24 19.32 14.98
CA THR A 234 0.91 18.42 14.74
C THR A 234 2.18 18.85 15.51
N ALA A 235 2.10 19.89 16.36
CA ALA A 235 3.23 20.45 17.11
C ALA A 235 4.01 19.48 18.02
N ALA A 236 3.52 18.26 18.24
CA ALA A 236 4.23 17.23 18.99
C ALA A 236 5.04 16.26 18.11
N LEU A 237 4.97 16.39 16.78
CA LEU A 237 5.72 15.60 15.79
C LEU A 237 7.17 16.09 15.62
#